data_AF-A0A3M1W5V1-F1
#
_entry.id   AF-A0A3M1W5V1-F1
#
_cell.length_a   1.000
_cell.length_b   1.000
_cell.length_c   1.000
_cell.angle_alpha   90.00
_cell.angle_beta   90.00
_cell.angle_gamma   90.00
#
_symmetry.space_group_name_H-M   'P 1'
#
loop_
_entity.id
_entity.type
_entity.pdbx_description
1 polymer ?
#
loop_
_entity_poly.entity_id
_entity_poly.type
_entity_poly.pdbx_seq_one_letter_code
_entity_poly.pdbx_strand_id
1 'polypeptide(L)'
;MSLLFLARRFVAGETFEDVIPVVRQLNRKGLHATVNMLGEHVREREAAARAAEEYLAVLDHIRRTGIDSNLSIKPTQMGLEIGDDFCYETLRPVVARAAEYGIFVRLDMEGSAYTQRTLDLFFKLYERYRNVGVVIQAYLYRSERDIDELNRVGARVRLCKGAYKEPARIAYQRMDEIRKNFLKLAERLLAHGHYPGIATHDDLLIEPIKRMAAERGIGRDQFEFQMLYGLRPETQERMAREGYHLRVYVPYGPHWLPYFYRRLRERKENIWFVLKTLFRG
;
A
#
# COMPACT_ATOMS: atom_id res chain seq x y z
N MET A 1 13.97 -6.76 -26.68
CA MET A 1 13.82 -5.82 -25.53
C MET A 1 13.55 -6.64 -24.28
N SER A 2 14.33 -6.50 -23.21
CA SER A 2 14.27 -7.42 -22.05
C SER A 2 13.00 -7.23 -21.21
N LEU A 3 12.52 -8.31 -20.58
CA LEU A 3 11.38 -8.28 -19.65
C LEU A 3 11.62 -7.31 -18.48
N LEU A 4 12.88 -7.15 -18.09
CA LEU A 4 13.34 -6.20 -17.08
C LEU A 4 13.05 -4.74 -17.48
N PHE A 5 13.26 -4.36 -18.75
CA PHE A 5 12.96 -3.00 -19.22
C PHE A 5 11.48 -2.66 -19.04
N LEU A 6 10.59 -3.63 -19.30
CA LEU A 6 9.16 -3.46 -19.15
C LEU A 6 8.73 -3.45 -17.67
N ALA A 7 9.42 -4.22 -16.82
CA ALA A 7 9.21 -4.24 -15.38
C ALA A 7 9.61 -2.93 -14.69
N ARG A 8 10.67 -2.24 -15.16
CA ARG A 8 11.10 -0.92 -14.64
C ARG A 8 10.03 0.17 -14.72
N ARG A 9 8.99 -0.03 -15.54
CA ARG A 9 7.83 0.87 -15.54
C ARG A 9 7.03 0.80 -14.24
N PHE A 10 7.03 -0.35 -13.55
CA PHE A 10 6.20 -0.61 -12.38
C PHE A 10 6.99 -0.89 -11.11
N VAL A 11 8.31 -1.07 -11.23
CA VAL A 11 9.25 -1.39 -10.14
C VAL A 11 10.44 -0.45 -10.23
N ALA A 12 10.79 0.21 -9.13
CA ALA A 12 11.81 1.26 -9.14
C ALA A 12 13.23 0.73 -9.34
N GLY A 13 13.49 -0.50 -8.91
CA GLY A 13 14.78 -1.18 -9.07
C GLY A 13 14.85 -2.45 -8.23
N GLU A 14 16.04 -3.02 -8.14
CA GLU A 14 16.28 -4.26 -7.38
C GLU A 14 16.86 -3.97 -5.99
N THR A 15 17.51 -2.83 -5.81
CA THR A 15 18.08 -2.37 -4.53
C THR A 15 17.36 -1.13 -4.02
N PHE A 16 17.54 -0.79 -2.73
CA PHE A 16 16.96 0.45 -2.22
C PHE A 16 17.67 1.70 -2.78
N GLU A 17 18.95 1.60 -3.12
CA GLU A 17 19.74 2.66 -3.77
C GLU A 17 19.10 3.10 -5.09
N ASP A 18 18.53 2.16 -5.85
CA ASP A 18 17.79 2.45 -7.09
C ASP A 18 16.51 3.26 -6.82
N VAL A 19 15.91 3.09 -5.64
CA VAL A 19 14.63 3.70 -5.25
C VAL A 19 14.80 5.17 -4.88
N ILE A 20 15.93 5.54 -4.26
CA ILE A 20 16.21 6.90 -3.80
C ILE A 20 16.02 7.97 -4.90
N PRO A 21 16.62 7.86 -6.11
CA PRO A 21 16.42 8.85 -7.16
C PRO A 21 14.97 8.90 -7.65
N VAL A 22 14.26 7.76 -7.68
CA VAL A 22 12.84 7.69 -8.06
C VAL A 22 11.97 8.45 -7.05
N VAL A 23 12.14 8.17 -5.75
CA VAL A 23 11.38 8.87 -4.70
C VAL A 23 11.70 10.36 -4.69
N ARG A 24 12.97 10.74 -4.84
CA ARG A 24 13.36 12.16 -4.91
C ARG A 24 12.69 12.87 -6.09
N GLN A 25 12.55 12.20 -7.24
CA GLN A 25 11.83 12.77 -8.39
C GLN A 25 10.33 12.93 -8.10
N LEU A 26 9.71 11.96 -7.43
CA LEU A 26 8.31 12.06 -6.99
C LEU A 26 8.12 13.23 -6.01
N ASN A 27 8.98 13.35 -5.00
CA ASN A 27 8.90 14.43 -4.01
C ASN A 27 9.03 15.82 -4.66
N ARG A 28 9.92 16.00 -5.66
CA ARG A 28 10.02 17.26 -6.42
C ARG A 28 8.75 17.64 -7.18
N LYS A 29 7.89 16.67 -7.47
CA LYS A 29 6.59 16.87 -8.13
C LYS A 29 5.44 17.09 -7.14
N GLY A 30 5.74 17.22 -5.84
CA GLY A 30 4.73 17.33 -4.78
C GLY A 30 4.06 16.00 -4.44
N LEU A 31 4.65 14.87 -4.83
CA LEU A 31 4.14 13.53 -4.54
C LEU A 31 4.90 12.92 -3.35
N HIS A 32 4.15 12.31 -2.43
CA HIS A 32 4.73 11.51 -1.35
C HIS A 32 5.04 10.08 -1.84
N ALA A 33 5.89 9.34 -1.14
CA ALA A 33 6.13 7.93 -1.44
C ALA A 33 5.77 6.99 -0.29
N THR A 34 5.53 5.72 -0.63
CA THR A 34 5.71 4.60 0.29
C THR A 34 6.45 3.51 -0.44
N VAL A 35 7.53 3.02 0.16
CA VAL A 35 8.36 1.98 -0.42
C VAL A 35 7.95 0.63 0.13
N ASN A 36 8.02 -0.39 -0.71
CA ASN A 36 7.77 -1.77 -0.34
C ASN A 36 8.82 -2.66 -0.99
N MET A 37 9.53 -3.42 -0.16
CA MET A 37 10.36 -4.51 -0.64
C MET A 37 9.46 -5.66 -1.09
N LEU A 38 9.66 -6.11 -2.32
CA LEU A 38 8.91 -7.21 -2.89
C LEU A 38 9.33 -8.54 -2.27
N GLY A 39 8.34 -9.22 -1.71
CA GLY A 39 8.42 -10.52 -1.06
C GLY A 39 7.14 -10.77 -0.26
N GLU A 40 6.70 -12.02 -0.21
CA GLU A 40 5.53 -12.48 0.55
C GLU A 40 5.71 -13.98 0.85
N HIS A 41 5.00 -14.49 1.85
CA HIS A 41 4.95 -15.92 2.19
C HIS A 41 6.30 -16.54 2.62
N VAL A 42 7.07 -15.84 3.46
CA VAL A 42 8.36 -16.33 3.99
C VAL A 42 8.12 -17.36 5.09
N ARG A 43 8.78 -18.52 4.98
CA ARG A 43 8.67 -19.66 5.92
C ARG A 43 9.97 -20.00 6.65
N GLU A 44 11.05 -19.31 6.34
CA GLU A 44 12.36 -19.48 6.97
C GLU A 44 12.64 -18.31 7.90
N ARG A 45 13.08 -18.57 9.14
CA ARG A 45 13.32 -17.53 10.15
C ARG A 45 14.43 -16.59 9.72
N GLU A 46 15.47 -17.13 9.11
CA GLU A 46 16.63 -16.40 8.59
C GLU A 46 16.22 -15.46 7.46
N ALA A 47 15.30 -15.88 6.59
CA ALA A 47 14.78 -15.03 5.52
C ALA A 47 13.93 -13.87 6.06
N ALA A 48 13.11 -14.11 7.10
CA ALA A 48 12.36 -13.06 7.77
C ALA A 48 13.29 -12.07 8.51
N ALA A 49 14.36 -12.57 9.14
CA ALA A 49 15.38 -11.74 9.78
C ALA A 49 16.09 -10.83 8.76
N ARG A 50 16.53 -11.38 7.62
CA ARG A 50 17.12 -10.59 6.51
C ARG A 50 16.16 -9.52 5.99
N ALA A 51 14.87 -9.83 5.88
CA ALA A 51 13.88 -8.85 5.48
C ALA A 51 13.76 -7.69 6.50
N ALA A 52 13.81 -8.00 7.80
CA ALA A 52 13.80 -6.98 8.85
C ALA A 52 15.06 -6.09 8.82
N GLU A 53 16.24 -6.70 8.63
CA GLU A 53 17.51 -5.98 8.47
C GLU A 53 17.47 -5.01 7.28
N GLU A 54 16.94 -5.46 6.14
CA GLU A 54 16.76 -4.61 4.96
C GLU A 54 15.81 -3.44 5.25
N TYR A 55 14.67 -3.66 5.91
CA TYR A 55 13.79 -2.55 6.29
C TYR A 55 14.43 -1.57 7.28
N LEU A 56 15.29 -2.04 8.20
CA LEU A 56 16.06 -1.16 9.08
C LEU A 56 17.05 -0.31 8.28
N ALA A 57 17.77 -0.92 7.34
CA ALA A 57 18.67 -0.19 6.44
C ALA A 57 17.89 0.86 5.64
N VAL A 58 16.75 0.50 5.05
CA VAL A 58 15.86 1.42 4.32
C VAL A 58 15.48 2.64 5.16
N LEU A 59 15.12 2.45 6.44
CA LEU A 59 14.82 3.55 7.35
C LEU A 59 16.03 4.47 7.55
N ASP A 60 17.21 3.91 7.75
CA ASP A 60 18.46 4.66 7.87
C ASP A 60 18.77 5.45 6.58
N HIS A 61 18.54 4.85 5.40
CA HIS A 61 18.67 5.54 4.11
C HIS A 61 17.64 6.67 3.93
N ILE A 62 16.38 6.46 4.30
CA ILE A 62 15.34 7.52 4.25
C ILE A 62 15.78 8.69 5.14
N ARG A 63 16.18 8.40 6.39
CA ARG A 63 16.64 9.41 7.35
C ARG A 63 17.86 10.17 6.85
N ARG A 64 18.86 9.47 6.32
CA ARG A 64 20.11 10.06 5.81
C ARG A 64 19.93 10.91 4.57
N THR A 65 19.03 10.50 3.67
CA THR A 65 18.84 11.19 2.38
C THR A 65 17.76 12.27 2.41
N GLY A 66 16.91 12.27 3.44
CA GLY A 66 15.82 13.24 3.60
C GLY A 66 14.70 13.10 2.56
N ILE A 67 14.61 11.97 1.87
CA ILE A 67 13.48 11.69 0.98
C ILE A 67 12.20 11.50 1.79
N ASP A 68 11.07 11.92 1.25
CA ASP A 68 9.78 11.73 1.90
C ASP A 68 9.16 10.40 1.46
N SER A 69 9.22 9.44 2.38
CA SER A 69 8.70 8.09 2.17
C SER A 69 8.26 7.41 3.47
N ASN A 70 7.15 6.68 3.39
CA ASN A 70 6.71 5.70 4.38
C ASN A 70 7.17 4.29 4.01
N LEU A 71 6.98 3.32 4.90
CA LEU A 71 7.10 1.89 4.59
C LEU A 71 5.72 1.24 4.38
N SER A 72 5.64 0.29 3.45
CA SER A 72 4.55 -0.69 3.38
C SER A 72 5.15 -2.09 3.48
N ILE A 73 4.71 -2.88 4.46
CA ILE A 73 5.29 -4.18 4.82
C ILE A 73 4.19 -5.24 4.80
N LYS A 74 4.48 -6.41 4.24
CA LYS A 74 3.61 -7.59 4.30
C LYS A 74 3.96 -8.44 5.51
N PRO A 75 3.05 -8.69 6.45
CA PRO A 75 3.34 -9.53 7.62
C PRO A 75 3.90 -10.91 7.27
N THR A 76 3.48 -11.56 6.18
CA THR A 76 4.03 -12.87 5.80
C THR A 76 5.50 -12.82 5.37
N GLN A 77 5.99 -11.69 4.88
CA GLN A 77 7.43 -11.48 4.63
C GLN A 77 8.23 -11.43 5.94
N MET A 78 7.56 -11.02 7.02
CA MET A 78 8.11 -10.87 8.36
C MET A 78 7.86 -12.12 9.23
N GLY A 79 7.53 -13.26 8.60
CA GLY A 79 7.38 -14.53 9.30
C GLY A 79 5.99 -14.81 9.88
N LEU A 80 4.92 -14.15 9.42
CA LEU A 80 3.57 -14.50 9.86
C LEU A 80 3.21 -15.96 9.58
N GLU A 81 3.71 -16.59 8.51
CA GLU A 81 3.48 -18.04 8.29
C GLU A 81 4.24 -18.95 9.27
N ILE A 82 5.26 -18.43 9.96
CA ILE A 82 6.04 -19.16 10.96
C ILE A 82 5.34 -19.09 12.33
N GLY A 83 4.75 -17.94 12.68
CA GLY A 83 3.97 -17.75 13.89
C GLY A 83 3.75 -16.29 14.24
N ASP A 84 2.64 -16.00 14.93
CA ASP A 84 2.23 -14.62 15.27
C ASP A 84 3.26 -13.92 16.17
N ASP A 85 3.75 -14.60 17.21
CA ASP A 85 4.76 -14.02 18.12
C ASP A 85 6.11 -13.82 17.44
N PHE A 86 6.52 -14.75 16.56
CA PHE A 86 7.73 -14.56 15.78
C PHE A 86 7.61 -13.33 14.87
N CYS A 87 6.49 -13.20 14.15
CA CYS A 87 6.24 -12.05 13.29
C CYS A 87 6.25 -10.74 14.07
N TYR A 88 5.65 -10.71 15.26
CA TYR A 88 5.69 -9.56 16.15
C TYR A 88 7.13 -9.18 16.53
N GLU A 89 7.95 -10.13 16.99
CA GLU A 89 9.33 -9.86 17.38
C GLU A 89 10.22 -9.46 16.20
N THR A 90 9.95 -9.97 15.00
CA THR A 90 10.65 -9.55 13.77
C THR A 90 10.27 -8.14 13.34
N LEU A 91 8.99 -7.76 13.46
CA LEU A 91 8.49 -6.47 12.99
C LEU A 91 8.70 -5.33 14.00
N ARG A 92 8.63 -5.62 15.31
CA ARG A 92 8.70 -4.62 16.39
C ARG A 92 9.93 -3.70 16.30
N PRO A 93 11.17 -4.20 16.06
CA PRO A 93 12.34 -3.34 15.92
C PRO A 93 12.24 -2.37 14.73
N VAL A 94 11.66 -2.81 13.60
CA VAL A 94 11.44 -1.97 12.42
C VAL A 94 10.46 -0.85 12.72
N VAL A 95 9.32 -1.16 13.36
CA VAL A 95 8.31 -0.16 13.74
C VAL A 95 8.87 0.84 14.76
N ALA A 96 9.64 0.36 15.74
CA ALA A 96 10.28 1.19 16.76
C ALA A 96 11.28 2.17 16.12
N ARG A 97 12.18 1.69 15.26
CA ARG A 97 13.13 2.55 14.54
C ARG A 97 12.42 3.56 13.65
N ALA A 98 11.35 3.15 12.97
CA ALA A 98 10.54 4.06 12.18
C ALA A 98 9.91 5.16 13.06
N ALA A 99 9.48 4.84 14.28
CA ALA A 99 8.93 5.80 15.22
C ALA A 99 9.98 6.84 15.65
N GLU A 100 11.20 6.40 15.97
CA GLU A 100 12.33 7.28 16.30
C GLU A 100 12.66 8.28 15.18
N TYR A 101 12.46 7.87 13.92
CA TYR A 101 12.69 8.72 12.75
C TYR A 101 11.46 9.51 12.28
N GLY A 102 10.31 9.36 12.94
CA GLY A 102 9.06 9.98 12.51
C GLY A 102 8.52 9.42 11.18
N ILE A 103 8.91 8.20 10.81
CA ILE A 103 8.49 7.51 9.58
C ILE A 103 7.30 6.60 9.90
N PHE A 104 6.28 6.66 9.03
CA PHE A 104 5.08 5.83 9.19
C PHE A 104 5.24 4.45 8.51
N VAL A 105 4.72 3.41 9.15
CA VAL A 105 4.71 2.03 8.66
C VAL A 105 3.28 1.57 8.40
N ARG A 106 3.02 1.07 7.19
CA ARG A 106 1.76 0.43 6.82
C ARG A 106 1.91 -1.08 6.84
N LEU A 107 1.06 -1.78 7.57
CA LEU A 107 0.85 -3.22 7.39
C LEU A 107 -0.10 -3.45 6.23
N ASP A 108 0.44 -3.97 5.12
CA ASP A 108 -0.35 -4.35 3.96
C ASP A 108 -1.26 -5.53 4.29
N MET A 109 -2.48 -5.48 3.76
CA MET A 109 -3.44 -6.56 3.92
C MET A 109 -3.30 -7.56 2.79
N GLU A 110 -3.02 -8.79 3.18
CA GLU A 110 -2.84 -9.93 2.27
C GLU A 110 -4.19 -10.65 2.03
N GLY A 111 -4.18 -11.91 1.61
CA GLY A 111 -5.40 -12.70 1.44
C GLY A 111 -6.20 -12.86 2.73
N SER A 112 -7.49 -13.18 2.61
CA SER A 112 -8.44 -13.23 3.74
C SER A 112 -8.03 -14.16 4.89
N ALA A 113 -7.22 -15.19 4.60
CA ALA A 113 -6.64 -16.09 5.59
C ALA A 113 -5.73 -15.38 6.61
N TYR A 114 -5.17 -14.23 6.24
CA TYR A 114 -4.27 -13.44 7.10
C TYR A 114 -4.96 -12.25 7.76
N THR A 115 -6.19 -11.90 7.37
CA THR A 115 -6.81 -10.63 7.79
C THR A 115 -6.90 -10.48 9.30
N GLN A 116 -7.40 -11.50 10.01
CA GLN A 116 -7.52 -11.41 11.45
C GLN A 116 -6.15 -11.30 12.12
N ARG A 117 -5.21 -12.16 11.72
CA ARG A 117 -3.85 -12.19 12.28
C ARG A 117 -3.10 -10.87 12.06
N THR A 118 -3.30 -10.22 10.91
CA THR A 118 -2.74 -8.88 10.63
C THR A 118 -3.37 -7.80 11.52
N LEU A 119 -4.68 -7.86 11.78
CA LEU A 119 -5.34 -6.92 12.70
C LEU A 119 -4.88 -7.13 14.15
N ASP A 120 -4.77 -8.37 14.60
CA ASP A 120 -4.29 -8.71 15.95
C ASP A 120 -2.83 -8.23 16.14
N LEU A 121 -1.97 -8.48 15.14
CA LEU A 121 -0.60 -7.97 15.10
C LEU A 121 -0.57 -6.44 15.15
N PHE A 122 -1.43 -5.78 14.37
CA PHE A 122 -1.56 -4.33 14.38
C PHE A 122 -1.91 -3.81 15.77
N PHE A 123 -2.97 -4.32 16.41
CA PHE A 123 -3.41 -3.84 17.71
C PHE A 123 -2.31 -4.01 18.76
N LYS A 124 -1.62 -5.15 18.78
CA LYS A 124 -0.48 -5.42 19.67
C LYS A 124 0.68 -4.42 19.48
N LEU A 125 0.96 -3.99 18.24
CA LEU A 125 1.95 -2.94 17.97
C LEU A 125 1.43 -1.55 18.35
N TYR A 126 0.16 -1.28 18.07
CA TYR A 126 -0.47 0.02 18.23
C TYR A 126 -0.63 0.45 19.69
N GLU A 127 -0.60 -0.51 20.63
CA GLU A 127 -0.50 -0.24 22.07
C GLU A 127 0.72 0.63 22.42
N ARG A 128 1.85 0.45 21.71
CA ARG A 128 3.11 1.14 21.98
C ARG A 128 3.50 2.14 20.90
N TYR A 129 3.15 1.88 19.64
CA TYR A 129 3.62 2.65 18.50
C TYR A 129 2.45 3.25 17.72
N ARG A 130 2.34 4.58 17.70
CA ARG A 130 1.25 5.28 16.97
C ARG A 130 1.58 5.57 15.51
N ASN A 131 2.80 5.30 15.06
CA ASN A 131 3.27 5.46 13.67
C ASN A 131 2.99 4.24 12.78
N VAL A 132 2.11 3.33 13.20
CA VAL A 132 1.69 2.16 12.42
C VAL A 132 0.21 2.24 12.06
N GLY A 133 -0.18 1.65 10.92
CA GLY A 133 -1.58 1.48 10.53
C GLY A 133 -1.77 0.34 9.54
N VAL A 134 -3.01 0.07 9.14
CA VAL A 134 -3.37 -1.15 8.37
C VAL A 134 -4.03 -0.84 7.04
N VAL A 135 -4.17 -1.85 6.19
CA VAL A 135 -5.00 -1.80 4.98
C VAL A 135 -6.31 -2.55 5.22
N ILE A 136 -7.42 -2.05 4.69
CA ILE A 136 -8.72 -2.75 4.62
C ILE A 136 -9.16 -2.86 3.16
N GLN A 137 -9.76 -4.00 2.80
CA GLN A 137 -10.13 -4.34 1.42
C GLN A 137 -11.65 -4.28 1.23
N ALA A 138 -12.13 -3.40 0.36
CA ALA A 138 -13.55 -3.12 0.19
C ALA A 138 -14.38 -4.31 -0.34
N TYR A 139 -13.76 -5.30 -0.99
CA TYR A 139 -14.46 -6.48 -1.47
C TYR A 139 -14.90 -7.47 -0.38
N LEU A 140 -14.40 -7.39 0.87
CA LEU A 140 -14.79 -8.33 1.92
C LEU A 140 -16.03 -7.82 2.67
N TYR A 141 -16.92 -8.74 3.05
CA TYR A 141 -18.11 -8.42 3.84
C TYR A 141 -17.77 -7.92 5.25
N ARG A 142 -16.65 -8.37 5.82
CA ARG A 142 -16.19 -7.99 7.18
C ARG A 142 -15.68 -6.54 7.30
N SER A 143 -15.33 -5.91 6.18
CA SER A 143 -14.53 -4.68 6.17
C SER A 143 -15.18 -3.47 6.85
N GLU A 144 -16.50 -3.38 6.87
CA GLU A 144 -17.20 -2.29 7.57
C GLU A 144 -16.97 -2.35 9.08
N ARG A 145 -17.15 -3.54 9.68
CA ARG A 145 -16.94 -3.76 11.11
C ARG A 145 -15.49 -3.47 11.48
N ASP A 146 -14.54 -3.96 10.68
CA ASP A 146 -13.12 -3.77 10.95
C ASP A 146 -12.73 -2.27 10.86
N ILE A 147 -13.30 -1.49 9.92
CA ILE A 147 -13.10 -0.03 9.86
C ILE A 147 -13.67 0.68 11.09
N ASP A 148 -14.86 0.29 11.55
CA ASP A 148 -15.47 0.91 12.73
C ASP A 148 -14.60 0.72 13.98
N GLU A 149 -14.01 -0.46 14.14
CA GLU A 149 -13.08 -0.74 15.23
C GLU A 149 -11.79 0.09 15.13
N LEU A 150 -11.20 0.18 13.93
CA LEU A 150 -10.00 0.97 13.67
C LEU A 150 -10.22 2.48 13.87
N ASN A 151 -11.38 2.99 13.47
CA ASN A 151 -11.76 4.38 13.71
C ASN A 151 -11.87 4.67 15.21
N ARG A 152 -12.45 3.74 16.00
CA ARG A 152 -12.63 3.91 17.45
C ARG A 152 -11.32 4.09 18.20
N VAL A 153 -10.23 3.49 17.72
CA VAL A 153 -8.89 3.65 18.30
C VAL A 153 -8.04 4.75 17.65
N GLY A 154 -8.56 5.46 16.64
CA GLY A 154 -7.83 6.51 15.92
C GLY A 154 -6.74 5.98 14.98
N ALA A 155 -6.86 4.76 14.49
CA ALA A 155 -5.88 4.17 13.58
C ALA A 155 -5.93 4.83 12.20
N ARG A 156 -4.76 5.01 11.58
CA ARG A 156 -4.70 5.35 10.14
C ARG A 156 -5.07 4.13 9.33
N VAL A 157 -6.01 4.23 8.39
CA VAL A 157 -6.46 3.12 7.53
C VAL A 157 -6.22 3.45 6.06
N ARG A 158 -5.62 2.51 5.31
CA ARG A 158 -5.61 2.53 3.85
C ARG A 158 -6.79 1.69 3.34
N LEU A 159 -7.67 2.26 2.54
CA LEU A 159 -8.75 1.54 1.88
C LEU A 159 -8.33 1.18 0.45
N CYS A 160 -8.42 -0.10 0.07
CA CYS A 160 -8.24 -0.57 -1.30
C CYS A 160 -9.42 -1.44 -1.73
N LYS A 161 -9.51 -1.83 -3.01
CA LYS A 161 -10.58 -2.74 -3.48
C LYS A 161 -10.42 -4.17 -2.95
N GLY A 162 -9.19 -4.66 -2.86
CA GLY A 162 -8.85 -6.08 -2.72
C GLY A 162 -8.11 -6.59 -3.96
N ALA A 163 -7.09 -7.42 -3.76
CA ALA A 163 -6.18 -7.87 -4.83
C ALA A 163 -6.05 -9.40 -4.92
N TYR A 164 -6.68 -10.14 -4.01
CA TYR A 164 -6.60 -11.60 -3.92
C TYR A 164 -7.88 -12.23 -4.48
N LYS A 165 -7.81 -13.50 -4.88
CA LYS A 165 -8.99 -14.24 -5.33
C LYS A 165 -9.67 -14.87 -4.11
N GLU A 166 -10.84 -14.37 -3.74
CA GLU A 166 -11.60 -14.82 -2.57
C GLU A 166 -12.93 -15.45 -2.97
N PRO A 167 -13.43 -16.46 -2.23
CA PRO A 167 -14.71 -17.08 -2.55
C PRO A 167 -15.89 -16.15 -2.27
N ALA A 168 -16.97 -16.31 -3.05
CA ALA A 168 -18.19 -15.49 -2.93
C ALA A 168 -18.80 -15.50 -1.51
N ARG A 169 -18.58 -16.55 -0.72
CA ARG A 169 -19.06 -16.65 0.66
C ARG A 169 -18.50 -15.58 1.61
N ILE A 170 -17.38 -14.92 1.26
CA ILE A 170 -16.75 -13.88 2.10
C ILE A 170 -16.52 -12.55 1.37
N ALA A 171 -16.72 -12.51 0.05
CA ALA A 171 -16.34 -11.36 -0.77
C ALA A 171 -17.31 -11.09 -1.92
N TYR A 172 -17.61 -9.81 -2.14
CA TYR A 172 -18.26 -9.32 -3.35
C TYR A 172 -17.44 -9.72 -4.59
N GLN A 173 -18.12 -10.25 -5.59
CA GLN A 173 -17.47 -10.74 -6.82
C GLN A 173 -17.57 -9.72 -7.96
N ARG A 174 -18.62 -8.89 -7.96
CA ARG A 174 -18.88 -7.94 -9.04
C ARG A 174 -18.30 -6.56 -8.73
N MET A 175 -17.68 -5.94 -9.73
CA MET A 175 -16.96 -4.67 -9.55
C MET A 175 -17.86 -3.50 -9.16
N ASP A 176 -19.12 -3.48 -9.61
CA ASP A 176 -20.15 -2.53 -9.20
C ASP A 176 -20.48 -2.64 -7.70
N GLU A 177 -20.61 -3.86 -7.18
CA GLU A 177 -20.81 -4.09 -5.75
C GLU A 177 -19.57 -3.69 -4.93
N ILE A 178 -18.37 -4.05 -5.41
CA ILE A 178 -17.10 -3.66 -4.77
C ILE A 178 -16.97 -2.13 -4.74
N ARG A 179 -17.30 -1.43 -5.83
CA ARG A 179 -17.28 0.05 -5.88
C ARG A 179 -18.29 0.66 -4.93
N LYS A 180 -19.51 0.13 -4.88
CA LYS A 180 -20.55 0.58 -3.95
C LYS A 180 -20.07 0.46 -2.50
N ASN A 181 -19.50 -0.70 -2.14
CA ASN A 181 -18.96 -0.89 -0.80
C ASN A 181 -17.72 -0.01 -0.54
N PHE A 182 -16.85 0.18 -1.53
CA PHE A 182 -15.71 1.09 -1.41
C PHE A 182 -16.15 2.52 -1.07
N LEU A 183 -17.15 3.07 -1.78
CA LEU A 183 -17.66 4.41 -1.50
C LEU A 183 -18.28 4.50 -0.10
N LYS A 184 -19.05 3.49 0.31
CA LYS A 184 -19.61 3.38 1.67
C LYS A 184 -18.50 3.41 2.74
N LEU A 185 -17.44 2.63 2.55
CA LEU A 185 -16.33 2.56 3.51
C LEU A 185 -15.48 3.84 3.49
N ALA A 186 -15.28 4.46 2.33
CA ALA A 186 -14.59 5.74 2.19
C ALA A 186 -15.35 6.85 2.93
N GLU A 187 -16.68 6.88 2.84
CA GLU A 187 -17.52 7.82 3.58
C GLU A 187 -17.33 7.70 5.09
N ARG A 188 -17.35 6.47 5.63
CA ARG A 188 -17.10 6.21 7.06
C ARG A 188 -15.71 6.68 7.49
N LEU A 189 -14.69 6.40 6.67
CA LEU A 189 -13.31 6.83 6.93
C LEU A 189 -13.14 8.35 6.85
N LEU A 190 -13.81 9.02 5.92
CA LEU A 190 -13.79 10.48 5.82
C LEU A 190 -14.48 11.14 7.02
N ALA A 191 -15.60 10.57 7.47
CA ALA A 191 -16.37 11.14 8.58
C ALA A 191 -15.74 10.90 9.96
N HIS A 192 -15.07 9.75 10.16
CA HIS A 192 -14.66 9.28 11.49
C HIS A 192 -13.22 8.76 11.57
N GLY A 193 -12.54 8.64 10.44
CA GLY A 193 -11.20 8.07 10.39
C GLY A 193 -10.10 9.08 10.72
N HIS A 194 -8.96 8.55 11.15
CA HIS A 194 -7.75 9.35 11.36
C HIS A 194 -6.87 9.28 10.11
N TYR A 195 -6.84 10.35 9.32
CA TYR A 195 -6.03 10.46 8.09
C TYR A 195 -6.09 9.20 7.20
N PRO A 196 -7.24 8.96 6.52
CA PRO A 196 -7.38 7.79 5.68
C PRO A 196 -6.57 7.89 4.38
N GLY A 197 -6.08 6.74 3.91
CA GLY A 197 -5.44 6.60 2.60
C GLY A 197 -6.38 5.94 1.60
N ILE A 198 -6.83 6.67 0.58
CA ILE A 198 -7.73 6.18 -0.46
C ILE A 198 -6.91 5.61 -1.61
N ALA A 199 -6.66 4.29 -1.59
CA ALA A 199 -5.81 3.60 -2.55
C ALA A 199 -6.60 3.07 -3.76
N THR A 200 -6.68 3.86 -4.82
CA THR A 200 -7.40 3.51 -6.05
C THR A 200 -6.90 4.29 -7.27
N HIS A 201 -7.02 3.68 -8.45
CA HIS A 201 -6.81 4.33 -9.75
C HIS A 201 -8.13 4.54 -10.51
N ASP A 202 -9.26 4.25 -9.88
CA ASP A 202 -10.58 4.24 -10.52
C ASP A 202 -11.25 5.62 -10.45
N ASP A 203 -11.47 6.25 -11.59
CA ASP A 203 -12.13 7.57 -11.65
C ASP A 203 -13.58 7.53 -11.16
N LEU A 204 -14.25 6.37 -11.25
CA LEU A 204 -15.58 6.16 -10.68
C LEU A 204 -15.57 6.09 -9.15
N LEU A 205 -14.39 6.11 -8.51
CA LEU A 205 -14.23 6.23 -7.06
C LEU A 205 -13.61 7.57 -6.67
N ILE A 206 -12.59 8.03 -7.40
CA ILE A 206 -11.86 9.25 -7.09
C ILE A 206 -12.80 10.46 -7.08
N GLU A 207 -13.55 10.67 -8.17
CA GLU A 207 -14.36 11.88 -8.31
C GLU A 207 -15.55 11.94 -7.32
N PRO A 208 -16.29 10.85 -7.06
CA PRO A 208 -17.27 10.83 -5.97
C PRO A 208 -16.67 11.09 -4.59
N ILE A 209 -15.48 10.58 -4.29
CA ILE A 209 -14.83 10.79 -2.98
C ILE A 209 -14.39 12.25 -2.81
N LYS A 210 -13.86 12.88 -3.87
CA LYS A 210 -13.55 14.33 -3.86
C LYS A 210 -14.79 15.16 -3.57
N ARG A 211 -15.92 14.86 -4.24
CA ARG A 211 -17.20 15.55 -4.00
C ARG A 211 -17.70 15.36 -2.58
N MET A 212 -17.72 14.11 -2.10
CA MET A 212 -18.12 13.78 -0.74
C MET A 212 -17.28 14.51 0.32
N ALA A 213 -15.96 14.60 0.13
CA ALA A 213 -15.09 15.35 1.03
C ALA A 213 -15.42 16.85 1.01
N ALA A 214 -15.60 17.45 -0.18
CA ALA A 214 -15.94 18.86 -0.34
C ALA A 214 -17.31 19.21 0.28
N GLU A 215 -18.35 18.40 0.02
CA GLU A 215 -19.70 18.56 0.57
C GLU A 215 -19.72 18.51 2.11
N ARG A 216 -18.78 17.77 2.71
CA ARG A 216 -18.63 17.62 4.16
C ARG A 216 -17.62 18.61 4.78
N GLY A 217 -17.04 19.50 3.98
CA GLY A 217 -16.03 20.46 4.45
C GLY A 217 -14.71 19.81 4.90
N ILE A 218 -14.39 18.61 4.42
CA ILE A 218 -13.17 17.89 4.76
C ILE A 218 -12.01 18.42 3.90
N GLY A 219 -10.99 18.94 4.56
CA GLY A 219 -9.77 19.47 3.95
C GLY A 219 -9.00 18.43 3.13
N ARG A 220 -8.34 18.88 2.07
CA ARG A 220 -7.55 18.03 1.15
C ARG A 220 -6.29 17.44 1.79
N ASP A 221 -5.90 17.98 2.94
CA ASP A 221 -4.79 17.58 3.81
C ASP A 221 -5.24 16.63 4.94
N GLN A 222 -6.55 16.39 5.11
CA GLN A 222 -7.08 15.50 6.14
C GLN A 222 -7.14 14.02 5.70
N PHE A 223 -6.87 13.75 4.42
CA PHE A 223 -6.75 12.41 3.84
C PHE A 223 -5.79 12.44 2.66
N GLU A 224 -5.39 11.27 2.17
CA GLU A 224 -4.56 11.21 0.96
C GLU A 224 -5.12 10.21 -0.05
N PHE A 225 -4.91 10.48 -1.33
CA PHE A 225 -5.06 9.47 -2.37
C PHE A 225 -3.77 8.68 -2.51
N GLN A 226 -3.89 7.41 -2.92
CA GLN A 226 -2.72 6.57 -3.09
C GLN A 226 -2.80 5.78 -4.39
N MET A 227 -1.69 5.76 -5.13
CA MET A 227 -1.59 5.11 -6.43
C MET A 227 -0.28 4.34 -6.55
N LEU A 228 -0.29 3.25 -7.31
CA LEU A 228 0.91 2.50 -7.62
C LEU A 228 1.82 3.28 -8.59
N TYR A 229 3.13 3.13 -8.38
CA TYR A 229 4.16 3.61 -9.29
C TYR A 229 3.95 3.07 -10.71
N GLY A 230 4.20 3.92 -11.71
CA GLY A 230 4.02 3.58 -13.13
C GLY A 230 2.60 3.66 -13.66
N LEU A 231 1.59 3.85 -12.80
CA LEU A 231 0.19 3.87 -13.19
C LEU A 231 -0.43 5.25 -13.07
N ARG A 232 -0.87 5.78 -14.23
CA ARG A 232 -1.51 7.09 -14.37
C ARG A 232 -0.67 8.26 -13.80
N PRO A 233 0.63 8.40 -14.14
CA PRO A 233 1.49 9.45 -13.58
C PRO A 233 0.94 10.87 -13.79
N GLU A 234 0.29 11.14 -14.92
CA GLU A 234 -0.36 12.43 -15.19
C GLU A 234 -1.52 12.72 -14.23
N THR A 235 -2.28 11.68 -13.85
CA THR A 235 -3.35 11.80 -12.85
C THR A 235 -2.76 12.06 -11.47
N GLN A 236 -1.66 11.38 -11.13
CA GLN A 236 -0.94 11.59 -9.87
C GLN A 236 -0.52 13.05 -9.73
N GLU A 237 0.19 13.57 -10.73
CA GLU A 237 0.66 14.96 -10.74
C GLU A 237 -0.48 15.98 -10.78
N ARG A 238 -1.55 15.69 -11.54
CA ARG A 238 -2.74 16.55 -11.58
C ARG A 238 -3.37 16.68 -10.19
N MET A 239 -3.57 15.57 -9.48
CA MET A 239 -4.18 15.57 -8.15
C MET A 239 -3.31 16.29 -7.11
N ALA A 240 -1.98 16.18 -7.22
CA ALA A 240 -1.07 16.98 -6.39
C ALA A 240 -1.18 18.48 -6.70
N ARG A 241 -1.28 18.88 -7.98
CA ARG A 241 -1.53 20.28 -8.37
C ARG A 241 -2.90 20.80 -7.93
N GLU A 242 -3.89 19.93 -7.82
CA GLU A 242 -5.18 20.23 -7.19
C GLU A 242 -5.07 20.39 -5.66
N GLY A 243 -3.90 20.17 -5.05
CA GLY A 243 -3.67 20.34 -3.62
C GLY A 243 -4.10 19.14 -2.77
N TYR A 244 -4.37 17.97 -3.37
CA TYR A 244 -4.54 16.74 -2.61
C TYR A 244 -3.18 16.15 -2.24
N HIS A 245 -3.06 15.65 -1.01
CA HIS A 245 -1.97 14.74 -0.68
C HIS A 245 -2.11 13.47 -1.54
N LEU A 246 -1.06 13.15 -2.30
CA LEU A 246 -1.01 11.93 -3.10
C LEU A 246 0.27 11.16 -2.81
N ARG A 247 0.11 9.89 -2.41
CA ARG A 247 1.21 8.98 -2.12
C ARG A 247 1.34 7.92 -3.20
N VAL A 248 2.55 7.79 -3.74
CA VAL A 248 2.88 6.76 -4.71
C VAL A 248 3.46 5.54 -4.01
N TYR A 249 2.89 4.36 -4.26
CA TYR A 249 3.40 3.08 -3.78
C TYR A 249 4.49 2.59 -4.74
N VAL A 250 5.72 2.55 -4.24
CA VAL A 250 6.94 2.30 -5.01
C VAL A 250 7.52 0.93 -4.62
N PRO A 251 7.23 -0.13 -5.38
CA PRO A 251 7.80 -1.44 -5.13
C PRO A 251 9.24 -1.52 -5.66
N TYR A 252 10.08 -2.30 -4.97
CA TYR A 252 11.45 -2.60 -5.38
C TYR A 252 11.87 -3.99 -4.89
N GLY A 253 12.99 -4.51 -5.38
CA GLY A 253 13.53 -5.78 -4.93
C GLY A 253 13.60 -6.83 -6.04
N PRO A 254 14.38 -7.90 -5.83
CA PRO A 254 14.66 -8.92 -6.84
C PRO A 254 13.41 -9.76 -7.19
N HIS A 255 12.42 -9.86 -6.30
CA HIS A 255 11.19 -10.63 -6.51
C HIS A 255 10.12 -9.88 -7.32
N TRP A 256 10.53 -9.14 -8.35
CA TRP A 256 9.64 -8.27 -9.13
C TRP A 256 8.70 -9.00 -10.10
N LEU A 257 9.04 -10.22 -10.50
CA LEU A 257 8.34 -10.93 -11.57
C LEU A 257 6.87 -11.26 -11.23
N PRO A 258 6.52 -11.84 -10.07
CA PRO A 258 5.11 -12.11 -9.71
C PRO A 258 4.28 -10.82 -9.59
N TYR A 259 4.87 -9.77 -9.03
CA TYR A 259 4.25 -8.45 -8.91
C TYR A 259 3.94 -7.86 -10.29
N PHE A 260 4.92 -7.90 -11.20
CA PHE A 260 4.79 -7.42 -12.57
C PHE A 260 3.67 -8.15 -13.33
N TYR A 261 3.59 -9.49 -13.24
CA TYR A 261 2.51 -10.25 -13.88
C TYR A 261 1.12 -9.89 -13.34
N ARG A 262 0.99 -9.63 -12.04
CA ARG A 262 -0.27 -9.16 -11.43
C ARG A 262 -0.70 -7.81 -12.04
N ARG A 263 0.24 -6.87 -12.18
CA ARG A 263 0.01 -5.55 -12.81
C ARG A 263 -0.35 -5.63 -14.29
N LEU A 264 0.17 -6.61 -15.03
CA LEU A 264 -0.24 -6.85 -16.41
C LEU A 264 -1.69 -7.36 -16.49
N ARG A 265 -2.06 -8.34 -15.64
CA ARG A 265 -3.41 -8.93 -15.64
C ARG A 265 -4.52 -7.96 -15.26
N GLU A 266 -4.20 -6.95 -14.44
CA GLU A 266 -5.17 -5.95 -13.99
C GLU A 266 -5.60 -4.95 -15.09
N ARG A 267 -4.91 -4.89 -16.24
CA ARG A 267 -5.33 -4.08 -17.38
C ARG A 267 -5.21 -4.85 -18.69
N LYS A 268 -6.35 -5.09 -19.35
CA LYS A 268 -6.40 -5.61 -20.73
C LYS A 268 -5.58 -4.74 -21.71
N GLU A 269 -5.56 -3.43 -21.51
CA GLU A 269 -4.79 -2.46 -22.30
C GLU A 269 -3.27 -2.67 -22.19
N ASN A 270 -2.77 -3.00 -20.98
CA ASN A 270 -1.35 -3.28 -20.77
C ASN A 270 -0.95 -4.58 -21.46
N ILE A 271 -1.81 -5.60 -21.44
CA ILE A 271 -1.58 -6.86 -22.16
C ILE A 271 -1.42 -6.60 -23.67
N TRP A 272 -2.29 -5.77 -24.25
CA TRP A 272 -2.23 -5.44 -25.68
C TRP A 272 -0.98 -4.63 -26.04
N PHE A 273 -0.55 -3.71 -25.17
CA PHE A 273 0.72 -2.98 -25.33
C PHE A 273 1.93 -3.93 -25.32
N VAL A 274 1.98 -4.89 -24.40
CA VAL A 274 3.08 -5.87 -24.31
C VAL A 274 3.10 -6.81 -25.51
N LEU A 275 1.94 -7.32 -25.93
CA LEU A 275 1.82 -8.15 -27.13
C LEU A 275 2.30 -7.40 -28.38
N LYS A 276 1.85 -6.15 -28.59
CA LYS A 276 2.27 -5.32 -29.74
C LYS A 276 3.77 -5.07 -29.78
N THR A 277 4.44 -5.11 -28.62
CA THR A 277 5.88 -4.89 -28.49
C THR A 277 6.68 -6.18 -28.71
N LEU A 278 6.10 -7.36 -28.41
CA LEU A 278 6.69 -8.67 -28.69
C LEU A 278 6.57 -9.08 -30.17
N PHE A 279 5.50 -8.68 -30.86
CA PHE A 279 5.29 -8.95 -32.30
C PHE A 279 5.96 -7.93 -33.25
N ARG A 280 6.64 -6.92 -32.70
CA ARG A 280 7.44 -5.93 -33.46
C ARG A 280 8.96 -6.11 -33.24
N GLY A 281 9.37 -7.20 -32.60
CA GLY A 281 10.76 -7.62 -32.43
C GLY A 281 11.10 -8.78 -33.34
#